data_AF-A0A932DR37-F1
#
_entry.id   AF-A0A932DR37-F1
#
_cell.length_a   1.000
_cell.length_b   1.000
_cell.length_c   1.000
_cell.angle_alpha   90.00
_cell.angle_beta   90.00
_cell.angle_gamma   90.00
#
_symmetry.space_group_name_H-M   'P 1'
#
loop_
_entity.id
_entity.type
_entity.pdbx_description
1 polymer ?
#
loop_
_entity_poly.entity_id
_entity_poly.type
_entity_poly.pdbx_seq_one_letter_code
_entity_poly.pdbx_strand_id
1 'polypeptide(L)'
;MIAACLRTGLPLLRPANYSSQAPGKGHMIIEKNGYKILLISLIGQVFMSLNYDNPFVEAEKILANFADNNLSAIIVDMHAEATSEKIALGHFLDGRVSAVMGTHTHVMTADARISESGTALIT
;
A
#
# COMPACT_ATOMS: atom_id res chain seq x y z
N MET A 1 -22.96 -4.63 1.15
CA MET A 1 -22.65 -4.74 -0.29
C MET A 1 -21.17 -5.02 -0.53
N ILE A 2 -20.23 -4.20 -0.02
CA ILE A 2 -18.77 -4.39 -0.21
C ILE A 2 -18.22 -5.70 0.38
N ALA A 3 -18.69 -6.12 1.57
CA ALA A 3 -18.28 -7.40 2.17
C ALA A 3 -18.64 -8.63 1.33
N ALA A 4 -19.64 -8.53 0.44
CA ALA A 4 -19.96 -9.60 -0.49
C ALA A 4 -18.91 -9.69 -1.61
N CYS A 5 -18.51 -8.56 -2.20
CA CYS A 5 -17.48 -8.50 -3.25
C CYS A 5 -16.11 -9.01 -2.77
N LEU A 6 -15.76 -8.78 -1.50
CA LEU A 6 -14.52 -9.31 -0.91
C LEU A 6 -14.49 -10.86 -0.82
N ARG A 7 -15.62 -11.52 -1.11
CA ARG A 7 -15.77 -12.98 -1.13
C ARG A 7 -15.94 -13.58 -2.53
N THR A 8 -15.98 -12.77 -3.59
CA THR A 8 -16.32 -13.24 -4.95
C THR A 8 -15.13 -13.69 -5.80
N GLY A 9 -13.95 -13.92 -5.20
CA GLY A 9 -12.75 -14.35 -5.93
C GLY A 9 -12.14 -13.28 -6.85
N LEU A 10 -12.67 -12.06 -6.84
CA LEU A 10 -12.12 -10.92 -7.57
C LEU A 10 -10.82 -10.44 -6.89
N PRO A 11 -9.85 -9.92 -7.66
CA PRO A 11 -8.62 -9.35 -7.13
C PRO A 11 -8.91 -7.98 -6.49
N LEU A 12 -9.45 -8.01 -5.27
CA LEU A 12 -9.87 -6.81 -4.53
C LEU A 12 -9.11 -6.72 -3.21
N LEU A 13 -8.48 -5.57 -3.00
CA LEU A 13 -7.81 -5.22 -1.75
C LEU A 13 -8.64 -4.21 -0.95
N ARG A 14 -8.54 -4.32 0.36
CA ARG A 14 -8.91 -3.29 1.34
C ARG A 14 -7.65 -2.81 2.06
N PRO A 15 -7.66 -1.68 2.78
CA PRO A 15 -6.49 -1.25 3.53
C PRO A 15 -6.04 -2.29 4.57
N ALA A 16 -4.77 -2.68 4.56
CA ALA A 16 -4.23 -3.77 5.39
C ALA A 16 -4.33 -3.49 6.89
N ASN A 17 -4.17 -2.23 7.27
CA ASN A 17 -4.21 -1.75 8.66
C ASN A 17 -5.62 -1.31 9.13
N TYR A 18 -6.69 -1.79 8.49
CA TYR A 18 -8.07 -1.43 8.87
C TYR A 18 -8.58 -2.17 10.12
N SER A 19 -8.65 -3.51 10.05
CA SER A 19 -9.02 -4.40 11.15
C SER A 19 -8.71 -5.84 10.74
N SER A 20 -8.14 -6.63 11.66
CA SER A 20 -7.88 -8.06 11.44
C SER A 20 -9.16 -8.88 11.25
N GLN A 21 -10.30 -8.41 11.76
CA GLN A 21 -11.60 -9.07 11.66
C GLN A 21 -12.36 -8.67 10.38
N ALA A 22 -11.91 -7.62 9.67
CA ALA A 22 -12.56 -7.18 8.45
C ALA A 22 -12.32 -8.19 7.31
N PRO A 23 -13.37 -8.55 6.54
CA PRO A 23 -13.23 -9.47 5.42
C PRO A 23 -12.30 -8.91 4.34
N GLY A 24 -11.79 -9.80 3.49
CA GLY A 24 -10.90 -9.45 2.37
C GLY A 24 -9.43 -9.39 2.77
N LYS A 25 -8.58 -8.97 1.81
CA LYS A 25 -7.12 -8.99 1.94
C LYS A 25 -6.55 -7.57 1.94
N GLY A 26 -5.48 -7.37 2.71
CA GLY A 26 -4.69 -6.12 2.74
C GLY A 26 -3.65 -6.00 1.62
N HIS A 27 -3.23 -7.16 1.10
CA HIS A 27 -2.22 -7.29 0.06
C HIS A 27 -2.51 -8.52 -0.79
N MET A 28 -1.94 -8.58 -1.99
CA MET A 28 -1.96 -9.77 -2.84
C MET A 28 -0.80 -9.78 -3.82
N ILE A 29 -0.39 -10.98 -4.22
CA ILE A 29 0.50 -11.15 -5.38
C ILE A 29 -0.37 -11.31 -6.63
N ILE A 30 -0.05 -10.53 -7.65
CA ILE A 30 -0.53 -10.77 -9.01
C ILE A 30 0.64 -11.31 -9.85
N GLU A 31 0.36 -12.28 -10.70
CA GLU A 31 1.34 -12.83 -11.63
C GLU A 31 0.88 -12.61 -13.06
N LYS A 32 1.75 -12.02 -13.88
CA LYS A 32 1.49 -11.82 -15.31
C LYS A 32 2.79 -11.92 -16.09
N ASN A 33 2.80 -12.73 -17.15
CA ASN A 33 3.96 -12.94 -18.03
C ASN A 33 5.25 -13.31 -17.25
N GLY A 34 5.12 -14.10 -16.18
CA GLY A 34 6.24 -14.51 -15.32
C GLY A 34 6.71 -13.45 -14.31
N TYR A 35 6.13 -12.25 -14.31
CA TYR A 35 6.40 -11.23 -13.29
C TYR A 35 5.44 -11.37 -12.11
N LYS A 36 5.99 -11.45 -10.90
CA LYS A 36 5.23 -11.49 -9.65
C LYS A 36 5.29 -10.12 -8.97
N ILE A 37 4.13 -9.48 -8.82
CA ILE A 37 4.03 -8.14 -8.23
C ILE A 37 3.22 -8.23 -6.95
N LEU A 38 3.82 -7.80 -5.84
CA LEU A 38 3.10 -7.64 -4.58
C LEU A 38 2.42 -6.27 -4.55
N LEU A 39 1.11 -6.27 -4.41
CA LEU A 39 0.28 -5.08 -4.22
C LEU A 39 -0.09 -4.98 -2.74
N ILE A 40 0.09 -3.79 -2.15
CA ILE A 40 -0.25 -3.49 -0.76
C ILE A 40 -1.14 -2.25 -0.73
N SER A 41 -2.26 -2.32 -0.01
CA SER A 41 -3.12 -1.16 0.25
C SER A 41 -3.01 -0.79 1.72
N LEU A 42 -2.80 0.48 2.03
CA LEU A 42 -2.71 1.03 3.37
C LEU A 42 -3.63 2.25 3.50
N ILE A 43 -4.02 2.57 4.73
CA ILE A 43 -4.79 3.77 5.06
C ILE A 43 -4.04 4.63 6.08
N GLY A 44 -4.02 5.94 5.85
CA GLY A 44 -3.42 6.89 6.79
C GLY A 44 -4.26 7.08 8.05
N GLN A 45 -3.69 7.77 9.04
CA GLN A 45 -4.35 8.08 10.31
C GLN A 45 -4.65 9.58 10.44
N VAL A 46 -3.80 10.44 9.88
CA VAL A 46 -3.90 11.89 10.08
C VAL A 46 -5.08 12.43 9.25
N PHE A 47 -6.02 13.09 9.92
CA PHE A 47 -7.28 13.62 9.37
C PHE A 47 -8.25 12.56 8.82
N MET A 48 -8.07 11.29 9.18
CA MET A 48 -8.97 10.20 8.81
C MET A 48 -10.01 9.93 9.92
N SER A 49 -11.19 9.45 9.56
CA SER A 49 -12.36 9.41 10.46
C SER A 49 -12.32 8.32 11.53
N LEU A 50 -11.49 7.29 11.38
CA LEU A 50 -11.37 6.17 12.32
C LEU A 50 -9.93 6.00 12.76
N ASN A 51 -9.75 5.44 13.95
CA ASN A 51 -8.43 5.07 14.43
C ASN A 51 -8.04 3.71 13.85
N TYR A 52 -7.32 3.73 12.73
CA TYR A 52 -6.76 2.55 12.08
C TYR A 52 -5.48 2.09 12.77
N ASP A 53 -5.08 0.84 12.55
CA ASP A 53 -3.76 0.38 12.99
C ASP A 53 -2.65 1.16 12.28
N ASN A 54 -1.45 1.18 12.85
CA ASN A 54 -0.35 1.97 12.31
C ASN A 54 0.10 1.44 10.90
N PRO A 55 0.06 2.27 9.85
CA PRO A 55 0.37 1.83 8.48
C PRO A 55 1.85 1.46 8.28
N PHE A 56 2.78 2.07 9.03
CA PHE A 56 4.21 1.78 8.96
C PHE A 56 4.51 0.38 9.51
N VAL A 57 3.92 0.06 10.67
CA VAL A 57 4.06 -1.25 11.32
C VAL A 57 3.44 -2.34 10.45
N GLU A 58 2.27 -2.09 9.86
CA GLU A 58 1.62 -3.06 8.98
C GLU A 58 2.42 -3.29 7.69
N ALA A 59 2.96 -2.23 7.08
CA ALA A 59 3.84 -2.34 5.93
C ALA A 59 5.07 -3.22 6.24
N GLU A 60 5.70 -3.00 7.39
CA GLU A 60 6.88 -3.78 7.82
C GLU A 60 6.55 -5.26 8.01
N LYS A 61 5.44 -5.58 8.68
CA LYS A 61 4.96 -6.96 8.84
C LYS A 61 4.74 -7.65 7.50
N ILE A 62 4.09 -6.96 6.56
CA ILE A 62 3.84 -7.50 5.22
C ILE A 62 5.18 -7.75 4.52
N LEU A 63 6.07 -6.75 4.46
CA LEU A 63 7.37 -6.92 3.80
C LEU A 63 8.19 -8.07 4.39
N ALA A 64 8.19 -8.25 5.71
CA ALA A 64 8.87 -9.36 6.36
C ALA A 64 8.33 -10.73 5.91
N ASN A 65 7.00 -10.87 5.75
CA ASN A 65 6.38 -12.11 5.29
C ASN A 65 6.67 -12.44 3.81
N PHE A 66 7.09 -11.45 3.02
CA PHE A 66 7.32 -11.60 1.58
C PHE A 66 8.80 -11.52 1.15
N ALA A 67 9.74 -11.41 2.09
CA ALA A 67 11.17 -11.24 1.80
C ALA A 67 11.73 -12.30 0.81
N ASP A 68 11.30 -13.57 0.93
CA ASP A 68 11.82 -14.69 0.12
C ASP A 68 10.95 -15.04 -1.11
N ASN A 69 9.98 -14.20 -1.50
CA ASN A 69 8.96 -14.57 -2.48
C ASN A 69 9.37 -14.38 -3.96
N ASN A 70 10.65 -14.06 -4.24
CA ASN A 70 11.18 -13.77 -5.57
C ASN A 70 10.25 -12.82 -6.37
N LEU A 71 9.96 -11.67 -5.78
CA LEU A 71 9.06 -10.67 -6.34
C LEU A 71 9.80 -9.81 -7.36
N SER A 72 9.13 -9.51 -8.47
CA SER A 72 9.63 -8.59 -9.49
C SER A 72 9.42 -7.13 -9.11
N ALA A 73 8.38 -6.83 -8.32
CA ALA A 73 8.09 -5.49 -7.82
C ALA A 73 7.19 -5.52 -6.57
N ILE A 74 7.24 -4.44 -5.79
CA ILE A 74 6.34 -4.18 -4.67
C ILE A 74 5.73 -2.78 -4.86
N ILE A 75 4.40 -2.71 -4.91
CA ILE A 75 3.66 -1.46 -5.13
C ILE A 75 2.76 -1.23 -3.92
N VAL A 76 2.86 -0.03 -3.33
CA VAL A 76 2.09 0.39 -2.16
C VAL A 76 1.17 1.55 -2.54
N ASP A 77 -0.12 1.38 -2.31
CA ASP A 77 -1.12 2.47 -2.30
C ASP A 77 -1.29 2.97 -0.85
N MET A 78 -0.97 4.23 -0.63
CA MET A 78 -1.17 4.93 0.64
C MET A 78 -2.38 5.85 0.55
N HIS A 79 -3.53 5.34 0.98
CA HIS A 79 -4.78 6.09 1.00
C HIS A 79 -4.85 7.00 2.24
N ALA A 80 -4.42 8.25 2.10
CA ALA A 80 -4.29 9.16 3.23
C ALA A 80 -4.61 10.61 2.86
N GLU A 81 -5.04 11.41 3.84
CA GLU A 81 -5.30 12.84 3.64
C GLU A 81 -4.02 13.67 3.77
N ALA A 82 -3.26 13.48 4.83
CA ALA A 82 -2.07 14.29 5.10
C ALA A 82 -0.91 13.96 4.14
N THR A 83 -0.42 14.97 3.43
CA THR A 83 0.78 14.85 2.57
C THR A 83 2.01 14.44 3.36
N SER A 84 2.16 14.91 4.60
CA SER A 84 3.27 14.54 5.48
C SER A 84 3.31 13.04 5.76
N GLU A 85 2.15 12.39 5.95
CA GLU A 85 2.08 10.96 6.22
C GLU A 85 2.43 10.13 4.97
N LYS A 86 1.96 10.55 3.79
CA LYS A 86 2.33 9.94 2.51
C LYS A 86 3.84 10.01 2.25
N ILE A 87 4.42 11.21 2.41
CA ILE A 87 5.85 11.44 2.19
C ILE A 87 6.68 10.65 3.21
N ALA A 88 6.28 10.67 4.49
CA ALA A 88 6.97 9.91 5.54
C ALA A 88 6.97 8.40 5.26
N LEU A 89 5.84 7.83 4.81
CA LEU A 89 5.79 6.42 4.42
C LEU A 89 6.68 6.14 3.19
N GLY A 90 6.67 7.05 2.21
CA GLY A 90 7.57 6.99 1.06
C GLY A 90 9.04 6.90 1.45
N HIS A 91 9.50 7.74 2.38
CA HIS A 91 10.86 7.69 2.91
C HIS A 91 11.13 6.44 3.75
N PHE A 92 10.15 6.00 4.56
CA PHE A 92 10.29 4.81 5.41
C PHE A 92 10.47 3.51 4.60
N LEU A 93 9.85 3.45 3.42
CA LEU A 93 9.91 2.28 2.53
C LEU A 93 10.95 2.43 1.40
N ASP A 94 11.72 3.51 1.40
CA ASP A 94 12.67 3.81 0.33
C ASP A 94 13.72 2.70 0.15
N GLY A 95 13.97 2.30 -1.10
CA GLY A 95 14.85 1.20 -1.48
C GLY A 95 14.32 -0.20 -1.14
N ARG A 96 13.21 -0.31 -0.40
CA ARG A 96 12.59 -1.58 0.00
C ARG A 96 11.38 -1.95 -0.86
N VAL A 97 10.78 -0.96 -1.52
CA VAL A 97 9.64 -1.15 -2.43
C VAL A 97 9.88 -0.44 -3.77
N SER A 98 9.18 -0.88 -4.80
CA SER A 98 9.30 -0.29 -6.14
C SER A 98 8.55 1.04 -6.27
N ALA A 99 7.39 1.16 -5.61
CA ALA A 99 6.61 2.39 -5.64
C ALA A 99 5.75 2.58 -4.38
N VAL A 100 5.63 3.83 -3.94
CA VAL A 100 4.61 4.29 -2.97
C VAL A 100 3.81 5.41 -3.63
N MET A 101 2.51 5.18 -3.82
CA MET A 101 1.59 6.11 -4.47
C MET A 101 0.53 6.58 -3.47
N GLY A 102 0.43 7.88 -3.25
CA GLY A 102 -0.63 8.48 -2.45
C GLY A 102 -1.96 8.58 -3.19
N THR A 103 -3.07 8.30 -2.49
CA THR A 103 -4.44 8.49 -3.03
C THR A 103 -5.31 9.31 -2.07
N HIS A 104 -6.64 9.18 -2.10
CA HIS A 104 -7.64 9.88 -1.25
C HIS A 104 -7.97 11.34 -1.61
N THR A 105 -6.99 12.19 -1.91
CA THR A 105 -7.20 13.65 -2.05
C THR A 105 -7.92 14.07 -3.34
N HIS A 106 -8.16 13.14 -4.27
CA HIS A 106 -8.85 13.35 -5.55
C HIS A 106 -8.22 14.38 -6.50
N VAL A 107 -7.04 14.92 -6.18
CA VAL A 107 -6.28 15.85 -7.01
C VAL A 107 -4.88 15.29 -7.20
N MET A 108 -4.48 15.10 -8.46
CA MET A 108 -3.14 14.64 -8.81
C MET A 108 -2.11 15.73 -8.48
N THR A 109 -1.00 15.30 -7.88
CA THR A 109 0.14 16.15 -7.55
C THR A 109 1.18 16.13 -8.66
N ALA A 110 2.06 17.13 -8.67
CA ALA A 110 3.14 17.27 -9.66
C ALA A 110 4.52 16.89 -9.09
N ASP A 111 4.56 16.10 -8.02
CA ASP A 111 5.79 15.77 -7.27
C ASP A 111 6.32 14.36 -7.56
N ALA A 112 5.84 13.73 -8.65
CA ALA A 112 6.27 12.42 -9.10
C ALA A 112 7.80 12.38 -9.30
N ARG A 113 8.46 11.45 -8.61
CA ARG A 113 9.92 11.30 -8.66
C ARG A 113 10.35 9.86 -8.40
N ILE A 114 11.58 9.55 -8.76
CA ILE A 114 12.28 8.34 -8.29
C ILE A 114 13.28 8.80 -7.24
N SER A 115 13.29 8.14 -6.08
CA SER A 115 14.27 8.42 -5.02
C SER A 115 15.67 7.94 -5.42
N GLU A 116 16.69 8.37 -4.67
CA GLU A 116 18.07 7.91 -4.87
C GLU A 116 18.21 6.40 -4.69
N SER A 117 17.39 5.79 -3.83
CA SER A 117 17.36 4.34 -3.61
C SER A 117 16.50 3.57 -4.63
N GLY A 118 15.88 4.27 -5.60
CA GLY A 118 15.15 3.66 -6.71
C GLY A 118 13.64 3.44 -6.50
N THR A 119 13.05 3.97 -5.42
CA THR A 119 11.61 3.90 -5.18
C THR A 119 10.87 5.03 -5.90
N ALA A 120 9.84 4.71 -6.68
CA ALA A 120 8.96 5.70 -7.28
C ALA A 120 7.97 6.26 -6.24
N LEU A 121 7.84 7.59 -6.18
CA LEU A 121 7.03 8.31 -5.20
C LEU A 121 6.11 9.33 -5.89
N ILE A 122 4.85 9.40 -5.44
CA ILE A 122 3.90 10.47 -5.80
C ILE A 122 2.90 10.63 -4.65
N THR A 123 2.47 11.86 -4.36
CA THR A 123 1.54 12.17 -3.26
C THR A 123 0.09 12.25 -3.65
#